data_AF-A0A6A3J1Q6-F1
#
_entry.id   AF-A0A6A3J1Q6-F1
#
_cell.length_a   1.000
_cell.length_b   1.000
_cell.length_c   1.000
_cell.angle_alpha   90.00
_cell.angle_beta   90.00
_cell.angle_gamma   90.00
#
_symmetry.space_group_name_H-M   'P 1'
#
loop_
_entity.id
_entity.type
_entity.pdbx_description
1 polymer ?
#
loop_
_entity_poly.entity_id
_entity_poly.type
_entity_poly.pdbx_seq_one_letter_code
_entity_poly.pdbx_strand_id
1 'polypeptide(L)'
;MLFRSKKPKALQPDNSVFNTVVALARVVNENCIGLLKNRWAFLKGISTQVIVKEDFVLVYKQCMTCVMLHNFALAYHDLDPFDDASDEEEDEQDDGNVELMSRTETHEGDALRESVKAAMLDGM
;
A
#
# COMPACT_ATOMS: atom_id res chain seq x y z
N MET A 1 -9.29 -27.69 -31.02
CA MET A 1 -9.37 -28.05 -29.58
C MET A 1 -9.45 -26.76 -28.79
N LEU A 2 -10.52 -26.53 -28.03
CA LEU A 2 -10.62 -25.37 -27.14
C LEU A 2 -9.89 -25.68 -25.83
N PHE A 3 -8.89 -24.87 -25.48
CA PHE A 3 -8.18 -24.98 -24.22
C PHE A 3 -9.12 -24.55 -23.09
N ARG A 4 -9.53 -25.50 -22.23
CA ARG A 4 -10.36 -25.21 -21.06
C ARG A 4 -9.47 -24.64 -19.96
N SER A 5 -9.27 -23.33 -19.97
CA SER A 5 -8.52 -22.63 -18.91
C SER A 5 -9.29 -22.66 -17.59
N LYS A 6 -8.58 -22.89 -16.48
CA LYS A 6 -9.15 -22.73 -15.14
C LYS A 6 -9.61 -21.28 -14.97
N LYS A 7 -10.80 -21.09 -14.39
CA LYS A 7 -11.28 -19.74 -14.03
C LYS A 7 -10.34 -19.14 -12.97
N PRO A 8 -10.12 -17.81 -12.96
CA PRO A 8 -9.22 -17.18 -12.01
C PRO A 8 -9.74 -17.34 -10.58
N LYS A 9 -8.84 -17.55 -9.62
CA LYS A 9 -9.15 -17.66 -8.18
C LYS A 9 -9.93 -16.42 -7.69
N ALA A 10 -9.69 -15.25 -8.27
CA ALA A 10 -10.38 -13.99 -7.97
C ALA A 10 -11.90 -14.03 -8.23
N LEU A 11 -12.39 -14.93 -9.09
CA LEU A 11 -13.83 -15.06 -9.37
C LEU A 11 -14.59 -15.85 -8.29
N GLN A 12 -13.91 -16.43 -7.30
CA GLN A 12 -14.59 -17.03 -6.16
C GLN A 12 -15.19 -15.92 -5.29
N PRO A 13 -16.43 -16.07 -4.80
CA PRO A 13 -17.14 -15.01 -4.06
C PRO A 13 -16.35 -14.51 -2.86
N ASP A 14 -15.81 -15.42 -2.05
CA ASP A 14 -15.00 -15.08 -0.88
C ASP A 14 -13.71 -14.33 -1.25
N ASN A 15 -13.09 -14.68 -2.38
CA ASN A 15 -11.90 -13.99 -2.87
C ASN A 15 -12.24 -12.62 -3.44
N SER A 16 -13.41 -12.45 -4.06
CA SER A 16 -13.88 -11.16 -4.54
C SER A 16 -14.08 -10.20 -3.37
N VAL A 17 -14.77 -10.63 -2.31
CA VAL A 17 -15.01 -9.80 -1.12
C VAL A 17 -13.68 -9.42 -0.45
N PHE A 18 -12.81 -10.41 -0.22
CA PHE A 18 -11.48 -10.16 0.33
C PHE A 18 -10.67 -9.17 -0.51
N ASN A 19 -10.61 -9.38 -1.83
CA ASN A 19 -9.86 -8.49 -2.71
C ASN A 19 -10.44 -7.06 -2.71
N THR A 20 -11.77 -6.91 -2.64
CA THR A 20 -12.41 -5.58 -2.54
C THR A 20 -12.02 -4.87 -1.26
N VAL A 21 -12.05 -5.54 -0.11
CA VAL A 21 -11.65 -4.93 1.17
C VAL A 21 -10.18 -4.51 1.17
N VAL A 22 -9.30 -5.39 0.69
CA VAL A 22 -7.86 -5.09 0.58
C VAL A 22 -7.62 -3.92 -0.37
N ALA A 23 -8.36 -3.84 -1.50
CA ALA A 23 -8.28 -2.72 -2.43
C ALA A 23 -8.73 -1.41 -1.77
N LEU A 24 -9.83 -1.41 -1.02
CA LEU A 24 -10.30 -0.22 -0.29
C LEU A 24 -9.27 0.24 0.75
N ALA A 25 -8.69 -0.69 1.52
CA ALA A 25 -7.64 -0.36 2.47
C ALA A 25 -6.39 0.22 1.78
N ARG A 26 -6.04 -0.31 0.61
CA ARG A 26 -4.93 0.20 -0.20
C ARG A 26 -5.17 1.63 -0.66
N VAL A 27 -6.36 1.96 -1.16
CA VAL A 27 -6.72 3.34 -1.58
C VAL A 27 -6.52 4.34 -0.43
N VAL A 28 -6.97 3.99 0.78
CA VAL A 28 -6.79 4.86 1.96
C VAL A 28 -5.31 5.01 2.32
N ASN A 29 -4.56 3.91 2.29
CA ASN A 29 -3.13 3.92 2.61
C ASN A 29 -2.33 4.72 1.58
N GLU A 30 -2.58 4.54 0.29
CA GLU A 30 -1.91 5.27 -0.80
C GLU A 30 -2.20 6.76 -0.71
N ASN A 31 -3.47 7.15 -0.52
CA ASN A 31 -3.85 8.55 -0.34
C ASN A 31 -3.13 9.18 0.88
N CYS A 32 -3.12 8.48 2.02
CA CYS A 32 -2.42 8.94 3.23
C CYS A 32 -0.91 9.11 2.99
N ILE A 33 -0.27 8.16 2.30
CA ILE A 33 1.15 8.23 1.95
C ILE A 33 1.42 9.40 0.99
N GLY A 34 0.53 9.63 0.01
CA GLY A 34 0.60 10.76 -0.91
C GLY A 34 0.59 12.10 -0.18
N LEU A 35 -0.39 12.30 0.70
CA LEU A 35 -0.48 13.50 1.55
C LEU A 35 0.78 13.73 2.39
N LEU A 36 1.31 12.67 3.01
CA LEU A 36 2.55 12.76 3.79
C LEU A 36 3.76 13.09 2.93
N LYS A 37 3.87 12.50 1.73
CA LYS A 37 4.97 12.76 0.79
C LYS A 37 4.91 14.17 0.23
N ASN A 38 3.73 14.70 -0.07
CA ASN A 38 3.55 16.07 -0.56
C ASN A 38 4.01 17.09 0.47
N ARG A 39 3.63 16.88 1.74
CA ARG A 39 4.08 17.74 2.83
C ARG A 39 5.56 17.61 3.16
N TRP A 40 6.09 16.39 3.13
CA TRP A 40 7.45 16.08 3.55
C TRP A 40 8.28 15.55 2.38
N ALA A 41 8.87 16.46 1.60
CA ALA A 41 9.68 16.12 0.41
C ALA A 41 10.80 15.09 0.66
N PHE A 42 11.35 15.03 1.88
CA PHE A 42 12.29 13.98 2.29
C PHE A 42 11.74 12.56 2.10
N LEU A 43 10.43 12.34 2.28
CA LEU A 43 9.78 11.04 2.08
C LEU A 43 9.73 10.62 0.60
N LYS A 44 9.72 11.58 -0.34
CA LYS A 44 9.77 11.29 -1.80
C LYS A 44 11.11 10.70 -2.21
N GLY A 45 12.19 11.00 -1.48
CA GLY A 45 13.57 10.63 -1.82
C GLY A 45 14.27 9.71 -0.80
N ILE A 46 13.52 8.93 0.00
CA ILE A 46 14.13 7.94 0.90
C ILE A 46 14.88 6.91 0.06
N SER A 47 16.18 7.13 -0.06
CA SER A 47 17.15 6.27 -0.74
C SER A 47 18.00 5.49 0.25
N THR A 48 17.57 5.41 1.52
CA THR A 48 18.26 4.67 2.56
C THR A 48 18.25 3.19 2.21
N GLN A 49 19.43 2.64 1.94
CA GLN A 49 19.60 1.21 1.72
C GLN A 49 19.33 0.49 3.05
N VAL A 50 18.28 -0.32 3.09
CA VAL A 50 17.95 -1.15 4.27
C VAL A 50 18.74 -2.45 4.16
N ILE A 51 19.90 -2.49 4.84
CA ILE A 51 20.79 -3.65 4.84
C ILE A 51 20.61 -4.42 6.14
N VAL A 52 20.51 -3.68 7.25
CA VAL A 52 20.34 -4.24 8.60
C VAL A 52 19.03 -3.80 9.22
N LYS A 53 18.64 -4.49 10.29
CA LYS A 53 17.38 -4.21 11.01
C LYS A 53 17.34 -2.78 11.56
N GLU A 54 18.50 -2.25 11.95
CA GLU A 54 18.67 -0.91 12.49
C GLU A 54 18.32 0.17 11.45
N ASP A 55 18.64 -0.06 10.16
CA ASP A 55 18.27 0.85 9.07
C ASP A 55 16.75 0.95 8.93
N PHE A 56 16.07 -0.20 9.03
CA PHE A 56 14.61 -0.24 9.01
C PHE A 56 14.01 0.53 10.19
N VAL A 57 14.58 0.37 11.39
CA VAL A 57 14.13 1.10 12.59
C VAL A 57 14.32 2.61 12.41
N LEU A 58 15.40 3.04 11.76
CA LEU A 58 15.65 4.45 11.48
C LEU A 58 14.60 5.02 10.51
N VAL A 59 14.37 4.35 9.38
CA VAL A 59 13.36 4.75 8.39
C VAL A 59 11.97 4.77 9.04
N TYR A 60 11.62 3.75 9.81
CA TYR A 60 10.37 3.70 10.56
C TYR A 60 10.21 4.90 11.51
N LYS A 61 11.24 5.25 12.28
CA LYS A 61 11.21 6.42 13.17
C LYS A 61 11.02 7.73 12.40
N GLN A 62 11.64 7.87 11.24
CA GLN A 62 11.46 9.04 10.38
C GLN A 62 10.03 9.15 9.89
N CYS A 63 9.45 8.07 9.35
CA CYS A 63 8.05 8.01 8.94
C CYS A 63 7.10 8.36 10.11
N MET A 64 7.31 7.75 11.29
CA MET A 64 6.49 8.04 12.47
C MET A 64 6.62 9.49 12.94
N THR A 65 7.81 10.08 12.82
CA THR A 65 8.03 11.50 13.16
C THR A 65 7.24 12.40 12.21
N CYS A 66 7.26 12.13 10.90
CA CYS A 66 6.45 12.85 9.91
C CYS A 66 4.95 12.77 10.21
N VAL A 67 4.45 11.60 10.63
CA VAL A 67 3.04 11.42 11.04
C VAL A 67 2.72 12.25 12.29
N MET A 68 3.58 12.21 13.31
CA MET A 68 3.37 13.01 14.53
C MET A 68 3.38 14.51 14.23
N LEU A 69 4.32 14.98 13.40
CA LEU A 69 4.41 16.38 12.99
C LEU A 69 3.20 16.82 12.17
N HIS A 70 2.72 15.96 11.26
CA HIS A 70 1.50 16.21 10.50
C HIS A 70 0.29 16.38 11.44
N ASN A 71 0.14 15.50 12.43
CA ASN A 71 -0.94 15.61 13.42
C ASN A 71 -0.84 16.89 14.26
N PHE A 72 0.37 17.30 14.65
CA PHE A 72 0.56 18.58 15.32
C PHE A 72 0.15 19.75 14.41
N ALA A 73 0.59 19.76 13.16
CA ALA A 73 0.23 20.80 12.22
C ALA A 73 -1.29 20.93 12.02
N LEU A 74 -1.99 19.80 11.88
CA LEU A 74 -3.46 19.77 11.84
C LEU A 74 -4.09 20.39 13.10
N ALA A 75 -3.56 20.06 14.28
CA ALA A 75 -4.06 20.59 15.56
C ALA A 75 -3.86 22.11 15.70
N TYR A 76 -2.84 22.66 15.04
CA TYR A 76 -2.56 24.11 15.02
C TYR A 76 -3.17 24.83 13.80
N HIS A 77 -4.00 24.14 13.01
CA HIS A 77 -4.57 24.68 11.75
C HIS A 77 -3.50 25.18 10.76
N ASP A 78 -2.31 24.59 10.81
CA ASP A 78 -1.26 24.81 9.83
C ASP A 78 -1.59 23.98 8.57
N LEU A 79 -2.46 24.57 7.76
CA LEU A 79 -2.83 24.07 6.45
C LEU A 79 -1.57 24.10 5.58
N ASP A 80 -1.25 22.95 4.98
CA ASP A 80 -0.03 22.80 4.20
C ASP A 80 -0.05 23.80 3.02
N PRO A 81 0.91 24.73 2.92
CA PRO A 81 0.98 25.71 1.84
C PRO A 81 1.13 25.07 0.45
N PHE A 82 1.51 23.79 0.41
CA PHE A 82 1.69 23.00 -0.81
C PHE A 82 0.52 22.03 -1.06
N ASP A 83 -0.57 22.13 -0.29
CA ASP A 83 -1.86 21.45 -0.56
C ASP A 83 -2.62 22.11 -1.72
N ASP A 84 -1.90 22.64 -2.70
CA ASP A 84 -2.52 23.05 -3.96
C ASP A 84 -2.98 21.75 -4.61
N ALA A 85 -4.31 21.62 -4.77
CA ALA A 85 -4.99 20.49 -5.41
C ALA A 85 -4.65 20.34 -6.92
N SER A 86 -3.49 20.84 -7.33
CA SER A 86 -2.93 20.89 -8.68
C SER A 86 -1.54 20.24 -8.76
N ASP A 87 -1.13 19.42 -7.79
CA ASP A 87 -0.17 18.38 -8.11
C ASP A 87 -0.91 17.43 -9.06
N GLU A 88 -0.72 17.65 -10.36
CA GLU A 88 -0.82 16.59 -11.35
C GLU A 88 -0.08 15.42 -10.71
N GLU A 89 -0.85 14.42 -10.24
CA GLU A 89 -0.25 13.15 -9.92
C GLU A 89 0.49 12.80 -11.19
N GLU A 90 1.83 12.85 -11.14
CA GLU A 90 2.59 11.96 -11.99
C GLU A 90 2.04 10.61 -11.59
N ASP A 91 1.04 10.17 -12.36
CA ASP A 91 0.69 8.79 -12.49
C ASP A 91 2.05 8.17 -12.76
N GLU A 92 2.72 7.67 -11.71
CA GLU A 92 3.43 6.43 -11.82
C GLU A 92 2.34 5.50 -12.31
N GLN A 93 2.12 5.51 -13.63
CA GLN A 93 1.53 4.43 -14.36
C GLN A 93 2.37 3.27 -13.87
N ASP A 94 1.81 2.53 -12.93
CA ASP A 94 2.00 1.10 -12.82
C ASP A 94 1.59 0.58 -14.20
N ASP A 95 2.47 0.82 -15.17
CA ASP A 95 2.36 0.32 -16.52
C ASP A 95 2.33 -1.17 -16.28
N GLY A 96 1.13 -1.71 -16.41
CA GLY A 96 0.73 -3.06 -16.03
C GLY A 96 1.44 -4.13 -16.84
N ASN A 97 2.71 -3.92 -17.20
CA ASN A 97 3.72 -4.96 -17.18
C ASN A 97 3.88 -5.47 -15.73
N VAL A 98 2.83 -6.10 -15.23
CA VAL A 98 2.99 -7.36 -14.52
C VAL A 98 3.69 -8.26 -15.52
N GLU A 99 5.00 -8.12 -15.64
CA GLU A 99 5.83 -9.25 -15.98
C GLU A 99 5.29 -10.32 -15.04
N LEU A 100 4.62 -11.32 -15.63
CA LEU A 100 4.20 -12.49 -14.90
C LEU A 100 5.51 -13.20 -14.55
N MET A 101 6.30 -12.60 -13.65
CA MET A 101 7.18 -13.31 -12.77
C MET A 101 6.28 -14.41 -12.27
N SER A 102 6.59 -15.61 -12.72
CA SER A 102 6.14 -16.86 -12.14
C SER A 102 6.53 -16.75 -10.66
N ARG A 103 5.70 -16.04 -9.89
CA ARG A 103 5.82 -15.84 -8.46
C ARG A 103 5.61 -17.25 -7.98
N THR A 104 6.70 -17.90 -7.63
CA THR A 104 6.66 -19.22 -7.05
C THR A 104 5.72 -19.03 -5.87
N GLU A 105 4.50 -19.59 -5.95
CA GLU A 105 3.49 -19.50 -4.89
C GLU A 105 4.20 -20.05 -3.65
N THR A 106 4.73 -19.19 -2.79
CA THR A 106 5.33 -19.64 -1.55
C THR A 106 4.16 -20.12 -0.72
N HIS A 107 4.18 -21.40 -0.37
CA HIS A 107 3.11 -22.02 0.42
C HIS A 107 2.78 -21.21 1.69
N GLU A 108 3.78 -20.51 2.24
CA GLU A 108 3.64 -19.58 3.37
C GLU A 108 2.80 -18.33 3.05
N GLY A 109 2.99 -17.73 1.87
CA GLY A 109 2.23 -16.55 1.45
C GLY A 109 0.75 -16.85 1.21
N ASP A 110 0.46 -18.01 0.62
CA ASP A 110 -0.91 -18.48 0.43
C ASP A 110 -1.59 -18.82 1.76
N ALA A 111 -0.86 -19.46 2.68
CA ALA A 111 -1.37 -19.76 4.01
C ALA A 111 -1.68 -18.50 4.82
N LEU A 112 -0.80 -17.48 4.76
CA LEU A 112 -1.06 -16.18 5.38
C LEU A 112 -2.27 -15.49 4.76
N ARG A 113 -2.41 -15.52 3.43
CA ARG A 113 -3.55 -14.93 2.75
C ARG A 113 -4.86 -15.57 3.23
N GLU A 114 -4.92 -16.90 3.27
CA GLU A 114 -6.13 -17.60 3.70
C GLU A 114 -6.41 -17.40 5.19
N SER A 115 -5.40 -17.27 6.04
CA SER A 115 -5.61 -16.97 7.47
C SER A 115 -6.18 -15.57 7.69
N VAL A 116 -5.64 -14.56 6.99
CA VAL A 116 -6.16 -13.18 7.04
C VAL A 116 -7.57 -13.11 6.47
N LYS A 117 -7.83 -13.81 5.36
CA LYS A 117 -9.16 -13.89 4.76
C LYS A 117 -10.17 -14.53 5.71
N ALA A 118 -9.81 -15.63 6.37
CA ALA A 118 -10.68 -16.27 7.35
C ALA A 118 -11.01 -15.33 8.52
N ALA A 119 -10.00 -14.67 9.10
CA ALA A 119 -10.21 -13.69 10.17
C ALA A 119 -11.07 -12.50 9.75
N MET A 120 -10.92 -12.03 8.50
CA MET A 120 -11.72 -10.93 7.96
C MET A 120 -13.19 -11.33 7.78
N LEU A 121 -13.45 -12.52 7.24
CA LEU A 121 -14.81 -13.00 6.98
C LEU A 121 -15.54 -13.44 8.26
N ASP A 122 -14.84 -13.89 9.30
CA ASP A 122 -15.43 -14.23 10.60
C ASP A 122 -15.86 -12.98 11.40
N GLY A 123 -15.29 -11.82 11.08
CA GLY A 123 -15.62 -10.54 11.71
C GLY A 123 -16.67 -9.68 10.97
N MET A 124 -17.21 -10.16 9.84
CA MET A 124 -18.27 -9.51 9.05
C MET A 124 -19.66 -10.05 9.39
#